data_AF-A8PB70-F1
#
_entry.id   AF-A8PB70-F1
#
_cell.length_a   1.000
_cell.length_b   1.000
_cell.length_c   1.000
_cell.angle_alpha   90.00
_cell.angle_beta   90.00
_cell.angle_gamma   90.00
#
_symmetry.space_group_name_H-M   'P 1'
#
loop_
_entity.id
_entity.type
_entity.pdbx_description
1 polymer ?
#
loop_
_entity_poly.entity_id
_entity_poly.type
_entity_poly.pdbx_seq_one_letter_code
_entity_poly.pdbx_strand_id
1 'polypeptide(L)'
;MSQSRQRYRFPPGPAADQRLARSNEPGHPILDVSGPGRCLEFILVIITRALFPEHTHKSSANAGGSKGVKTRLIEKAFYKALERVRIHHLEWFRLYTRPSFMAAYFVLTVFKGHHHLEGIEFNEPLEESVAEVIVRTFALFYTIASKWQHDPHGAHITSTKFFFGDSPALTREWYKRWVRDLERAVLPVLDYNIAVTPDSQWAPFLAYLFVLTRDDDALKVIHESTLPTLRLLLMDRGELMREVQESRAVVGEAVPWFVTELCGDVAKFTQ
;
A
#
# COMPACT_ATOMS: atom_id res chain seq x y z
N MET A 1 -13.09 -14.59 -42.16
CA MET A 1 -14.16 -14.56 -41.14
C MET A 1 -14.09 -15.83 -40.30
N SER A 2 -14.50 -15.74 -39.03
CA SER A 2 -14.55 -16.80 -37.98
C SER A 2 -13.23 -16.97 -37.19
N GLN A 3 -12.97 -16.29 -36.06
CA GLN A 3 -13.55 -16.37 -34.70
C GLN A 3 -13.54 -17.77 -34.05
N SER A 4 -12.64 -17.98 -33.08
CA SER A 4 -12.98 -18.17 -31.66
C SER A 4 -11.75 -18.53 -30.83
N ARG A 5 -11.27 -17.57 -30.01
CA ARG A 5 -10.42 -17.84 -28.85
C ARG A 5 -11.34 -18.02 -27.64
N GLN A 6 -11.65 -19.26 -27.26
CA GLN A 6 -12.17 -19.59 -25.92
C GLN A 6 -10.97 -19.98 -25.04
N ARG A 7 -10.56 -19.10 -24.13
CA ARG A 7 -10.96 -19.02 -22.71
C ARG A 7 -10.47 -20.20 -21.86
N TYR A 8 -9.43 -19.90 -21.09
CA TYR A 8 -9.20 -20.26 -19.68
C TYR A 8 -9.77 -21.59 -19.19
N ARG A 9 -8.86 -22.51 -18.84
CA ARG A 9 -8.99 -23.36 -17.64
C ARG A 9 -7.61 -23.80 -17.17
N PHE A 10 -7.25 -23.37 -15.96
CA PHE A 10 -6.64 -24.25 -14.97
C PHE A 10 -7.33 -23.98 -13.63
N PRO A 11 -7.89 -25.00 -12.96
CA PRO A 11 -8.19 -24.88 -11.55
C PRO A 11 -6.87 -25.06 -10.80
N PRO A 12 -6.43 -24.13 -9.93
CA PRO A 12 -5.33 -24.47 -9.06
C PRO A 12 -5.89 -25.29 -7.90
N GLY A 13 -5.39 -26.51 -7.76
CA GLY A 13 -5.54 -27.30 -6.53
C GLY A 13 -4.79 -26.65 -5.35
N PRO A 14 -4.73 -27.33 -4.19
CA PRO A 14 -4.38 -26.76 -2.88
C PRO A 14 -2.89 -26.34 -2.69
N ALA A 15 -2.16 -26.13 -3.79
CA ALA A 15 -0.83 -25.50 -3.78
C ALA A 15 -0.89 -23.96 -3.91
N ALA A 16 -2.09 -23.38 -4.01
CA ALA A 16 -2.37 -21.97 -4.31
C ALA A 16 -2.28 -21.00 -3.11
N ASP A 17 -2.00 -21.51 -1.91
CA ASP A 17 -2.19 -20.77 -0.66
C ASP A 17 -0.90 -20.16 -0.09
N GLN A 18 0.19 -20.10 -0.87
CA GLN A 18 1.49 -19.58 -0.40
C GLN A 18 2.04 -18.46 -1.29
N ARG A 19 1.57 -17.23 -1.07
CA ARG A 19 1.67 -16.16 -2.08
C ARG A 19 2.90 -15.24 -1.93
N LEU A 20 3.40 -15.00 -0.72
CA LEU A 20 4.53 -14.06 -0.49
C LEU A 20 5.91 -14.73 -0.39
N ALA A 21 5.99 -15.94 0.16
CA ALA A 21 7.25 -16.64 0.42
C ALA A 21 7.83 -17.36 -0.82
N ARG A 22 6.99 -17.79 -1.77
CA ARG A 22 7.39 -18.56 -2.97
C ARG A 22 7.57 -17.72 -4.24
N SER A 23 7.46 -16.39 -4.18
CA SER A 23 7.33 -15.48 -5.33
C SER A 23 8.62 -15.26 -6.18
N ASN A 24 9.63 -16.14 -6.12
CA ASN A 24 10.80 -16.06 -7.00
C ASN A 24 10.60 -16.82 -8.33
N GLU A 25 9.41 -17.40 -8.56
CA GLU A 25 9.07 -18.14 -9.77
C GLU A 25 8.47 -17.26 -10.88
N PRO A 26 8.66 -17.61 -12.17
CA PRO A 26 7.99 -16.95 -13.28
C PRO A 26 6.46 -17.09 -13.15
N GLY A 27 5.76 -15.96 -13.02
CA GLY A 27 4.30 -15.91 -12.84
C GLY A 27 3.90 -15.42 -11.45
N HIS A 28 4.27 -14.18 -11.10
CA HIS A 28 3.92 -13.57 -9.82
C HIS A 28 2.41 -13.67 -9.52
N PRO A 29 2.03 -14.07 -8.29
CA PRO A 29 0.61 -14.21 -7.94
C PRO A 29 -0.09 -12.85 -7.99
N ILE A 30 -1.21 -12.79 -8.69
CA ILE A 30 -2.10 -11.63 -8.74
C ILE A 30 -2.67 -11.38 -7.33
N LEU A 31 -2.74 -10.10 -6.95
CA LEU A 31 -3.32 -9.65 -5.69
C LEU A 31 -4.80 -10.03 -5.64
N ASP A 32 -5.22 -10.64 -4.53
CA ASP A 32 -6.62 -11.01 -4.34
C ASP A 32 -7.43 -9.85 -3.78
N VAL A 33 -8.64 -9.71 -4.32
CA VAL A 33 -9.55 -8.59 -4.09
C VAL A 33 -10.91 -9.06 -3.56
N SER A 34 -11.26 -10.34 -3.76
CA SER A 34 -12.54 -10.91 -3.33
C SER A 34 -12.41 -12.43 -3.17
N GLY A 35 -12.44 -12.90 -1.93
CA GLY A 35 -12.14 -14.28 -1.54
C GLY A 35 -11.56 -14.30 -0.13
N PRO A 36 -11.17 -15.47 0.42
CA PRO A 36 -10.61 -15.56 1.76
C PRO A 36 -9.43 -14.59 1.98
N GLY A 37 -8.64 -14.23 0.96
CA GLY A 37 -7.45 -13.40 1.17
C GLY A 37 -7.65 -11.91 1.50
N ARG A 38 -8.76 -11.25 1.10
CA ARG A 38 -9.01 -9.78 1.25
C ARG A 38 -7.74 -8.88 1.22
N CYS A 39 -6.74 -9.24 0.40
CA CYS A 39 -5.37 -8.73 0.57
C CYS A 39 -5.29 -7.25 0.25
N LEU A 40 -6.00 -6.81 -0.80
CA LEU A 40 -6.05 -5.39 -1.17
C LEU A 40 -6.61 -4.54 -0.01
N GLU A 41 -7.71 -4.98 0.59
CA GLU A 41 -8.31 -4.29 1.74
C GLU A 41 -7.34 -4.25 2.92
N PHE A 42 -6.71 -5.37 3.24
CA PHE A 42 -5.73 -5.45 4.32
C PHE A 42 -4.53 -4.51 4.11
N ILE A 43 -3.98 -4.46 2.89
CA ILE A 43 -2.89 -3.56 2.52
C ILE A 43 -3.32 -2.10 2.69
N LEU A 44 -4.50 -1.73 2.21
CA LEU A 44 -5.01 -0.36 2.36
C LEU A 44 -5.32 -0.02 3.82
N VAL A 45 -5.73 -0.99 4.66
CA VAL A 45 -5.86 -0.77 6.10
C VAL A 45 -4.51 -0.45 6.73
N ILE A 46 -3.44 -1.18 6.37
CA ILE A 46 -2.08 -0.90 6.84
C ILE A 46 -1.65 0.51 6.43
N ILE A 47 -1.84 0.87 5.17
CA ILE A 47 -1.46 2.19 4.63
C ILE A 47 -2.26 3.30 5.34
N THR A 48 -3.58 3.15 5.44
CA THR A 48 -4.44 4.17 6.08
C THR A 48 -4.05 4.36 7.54
N ARG A 49 -3.70 3.30 8.26
CA ARG A 49 -3.20 3.38 9.65
C ARG A 49 -1.86 4.08 9.78
N ALA A 50 -0.96 3.90 8.81
CA ALA A 50 0.31 4.60 8.80
C ALA A 50 0.13 6.11 8.54
N LEU A 51 -0.80 6.46 7.65
CA LEU A 51 -1.09 7.86 7.30
C LEU A 51 -1.91 8.58 8.37
N PHE A 52 -2.86 7.89 9.02
CA PHE A 52 -3.82 8.45 9.98
C PHE A 52 -3.95 7.58 11.24
N PRO A 53 -2.90 7.50 12.08
CA PRO A 53 -2.89 6.62 13.25
C PRO A 53 -3.95 6.97 14.30
N GLU A 54 -4.33 8.24 14.48
CA GLU A 54 -5.30 8.63 15.50
C GLU A 54 -6.74 8.28 15.15
N HIS A 55 -7.03 8.12 13.85
CA HIS A 55 -8.38 7.93 13.31
C HIS A 55 -8.70 6.49 12.92
N THR A 56 -7.83 5.53 13.28
CA THR A 56 -7.95 4.13 12.84
C THR A 56 -8.04 3.12 13.99
N HIS A 57 -8.00 3.58 15.25
CA HIS A 57 -8.25 2.76 16.43
C HIS A 57 -9.76 2.68 16.76
N LYS A 58 -10.28 1.45 16.93
CA LYS A 58 -11.70 1.14 17.25
C LYS A 58 -12.21 1.69 18.59
N SER A 59 -11.41 2.42 19.34
CA SER A 59 -11.73 2.85 20.70
C SER A 59 -11.99 4.35 20.75
N SER A 60 -13.17 4.77 20.33
CA SER A 60 -13.94 5.72 21.15
C SER A 60 -15.38 5.79 20.65
N ALA A 61 -16.20 4.85 21.14
CA ALA A 61 -17.65 5.02 21.15
C ALA A 61 -18.09 6.25 21.99
N ASN A 62 -17.15 6.94 22.65
CA ASN A 62 -17.37 8.13 23.47
C ASN A 62 -16.71 9.41 22.90
N ALA A 63 -16.19 9.41 21.66
CA ALA A 63 -15.70 10.63 21.02
C ALA A 63 -16.86 11.45 20.44
N GLY A 64 -17.76 11.91 21.32
CA GLY A 64 -18.81 12.88 21.00
C GLY A 64 -18.18 14.25 20.75
N GLY A 65 -17.64 14.49 19.56
CA GLY A 65 -17.02 15.75 19.15
C GLY A 65 -16.48 15.72 17.71
N SER A 66 -15.84 16.81 17.28
CA SER A 66 -15.24 16.96 15.92
C SER A 66 -14.30 15.82 15.54
N LYS A 67 -13.60 15.21 16.52
CA LYS A 67 -12.74 14.03 16.32
C LYS A 67 -13.52 12.81 15.81
N GLY A 68 -14.76 12.62 16.26
CA GLY A 68 -15.63 11.56 15.76
C GLY A 68 -16.10 11.79 14.31
N VAL A 69 -16.29 13.04 13.92
CA VAL A 69 -16.66 13.42 12.54
C VAL A 69 -15.49 13.16 11.59
N LYS A 70 -14.29 13.67 11.90
CA LYS A 70 -13.08 13.44 11.07
C LYS A 70 -12.77 11.95 10.92
N THR A 71 -12.91 11.17 11.99
CA THR A 71 -12.75 9.71 11.97
C THR A 71 -13.71 9.03 10.97
N ARG A 72 -15.00 9.38 11.01
CA ARG A 72 -15.99 8.87 10.05
C ARG A 72 -15.69 9.28 8.61
N LEU A 73 -15.17 10.49 8.40
CA LEU A 73 -14.79 10.97 7.07
C LEU A 73 -13.57 10.22 6.53
N ILE A 74 -12.58 9.91 7.38
CA ILE A 74 -11.43 9.07 7.02
C ILE A 74 -11.87 7.63 6.74
N GLU A 75 -12.82 7.08 7.49
CA GLU A 75 -13.40 5.77 7.20
C GLU A 75 -14.11 5.76 5.84
N LYS A 76 -14.90 6.78 5.52
CA LYS A 76 -15.48 6.95 4.17
C LYS A 76 -14.40 7.08 3.09
N ALA A 77 -13.34 7.83 3.37
CA ALA A 77 -12.21 8.01 2.47
C ALA A 77 -11.49 6.67 2.18
N PHE A 78 -11.32 5.83 3.19
CA PHE A 78 -10.78 4.48 3.04
C PHE A 78 -11.61 3.65 2.06
N TYR A 79 -12.95 3.61 2.21
CA TYR A 79 -13.80 2.84 1.30
C TYR A 79 -13.76 3.39 -0.14
N LYS A 80 -13.68 4.72 -0.31
CA LYS A 80 -13.48 5.35 -1.62
C LYS A 80 -12.13 4.96 -2.22
N ALA A 81 -11.05 5.00 -1.45
CA ALA A 81 -9.72 4.59 -1.90
C ALA A 81 -9.70 3.10 -2.29
N LEU A 82 -10.33 2.24 -1.49
CA LEU A 82 -10.47 0.82 -1.77
C LEU A 82 -11.20 0.59 -3.10
N GLU A 83 -12.32 1.27 -3.33
CA GLU A 83 -13.05 1.16 -4.59
C GLU A 83 -12.20 1.62 -5.78
N ARG A 84 -11.49 2.74 -5.63
CA ARG A 84 -10.62 3.29 -6.67
C ARG A 84 -9.48 2.33 -7.06
N VAL A 85 -8.80 1.73 -6.08
CA VAL A 85 -7.75 0.75 -6.34
C VAL A 85 -8.35 -0.56 -6.89
N ARG A 86 -9.55 -0.94 -6.44
CA ARG A 86 -10.28 -2.11 -6.94
C ARG A 86 -10.64 -1.96 -8.42
N ILE A 87 -11.15 -0.80 -8.85
CA ILE A 87 -11.42 -0.49 -10.26
C ILE A 87 -10.14 -0.67 -11.08
N HIS A 88 -9.03 -0.06 -10.65
CA HIS A 88 -7.74 -0.25 -11.32
C HIS A 88 -7.39 -1.75 -11.42
N HIS A 89 -7.44 -2.47 -10.30
CA HIS A 89 -7.08 -3.88 -10.25
C HIS A 89 -7.93 -4.78 -11.16
N LEU A 90 -9.26 -4.61 -11.11
CA LEU A 90 -10.21 -5.51 -11.78
C LEU A 90 -10.41 -5.16 -13.24
N GLU A 91 -10.48 -3.87 -13.56
CA GLU A 91 -10.92 -3.38 -14.86
C GLU A 91 -9.76 -2.97 -15.77
N TRP A 92 -8.67 -2.46 -15.21
CA TRP A 92 -7.58 -1.88 -16.00
C TRP A 92 -6.34 -2.77 -16.00
N PHE A 93 -5.76 -3.02 -14.82
CA PHE A 93 -4.49 -3.72 -14.68
C PHE A 93 -4.42 -4.50 -13.37
N ARG A 94 -4.06 -5.78 -13.50
CA ARG A 94 -3.93 -6.68 -12.35
C ARG A 94 -2.69 -6.30 -11.53
N LEU A 95 -2.92 -6.00 -10.26
CA LEU A 95 -1.85 -5.78 -9.28
C LEU A 95 -1.24 -7.11 -8.86
N TYR A 96 0.06 -7.13 -8.60
CA TYR A 96 0.79 -8.29 -8.09
C TYR A 96 0.91 -8.25 -6.58
N THR A 97 0.88 -9.42 -5.96
CA THR A 97 0.89 -9.56 -4.50
C THR A 97 2.17 -8.98 -3.89
N ARG A 98 3.35 -9.40 -4.36
CA ARG A 98 4.62 -9.00 -3.76
C ARG A 98 4.90 -7.49 -3.83
N PRO A 99 4.79 -6.80 -4.99
CA PRO A 99 4.95 -5.35 -5.03
C PRO A 99 3.89 -4.61 -4.19
N SER A 100 2.68 -5.14 -4.05
CA SER A 100 1.63 -4.54 -3.19
C SER A 100 2.01 -4.59 -1.71
N PHE A 101 2.55 -5.71 -1.24
CA PHE A 101 3.04 -5.84 0.13
C PHE A 101 4.35 -5.07 0.37
N MET A 102 5.23 -5.00 -0.62
CA MET A 102 6.40 -4.12 -0.57
C MET A 102 6.01 -2.65 -0.48
N ALA A 103 4.94 -2.23 -1.17
CA ALA A 103 4.41 -0.88 -1.03
C ALA A 103 3.96 -0.61 0.40
N ALA A 104 3.23 -1.53 1.02
CA ALA A 104 2.84 -1.42 2.43
C ALA A 104 4.06 -1.33 3.37
N TYR A 105 5.10 -2.14 3.12
CA TYR A 105 6.36 -2.06 3.85
C TYR A 105 7.00 -0.68 3.73
N PHE A 106 7.16 -0.14 2.51
CA PHE A 106 7.75 1.19 2.33
C PHE A 106 6.94 2.26 3.04
N VAL A 107 5.61 2.23 2.94
CA VAL A 107 4.73 3.16 3.63
C VAL A 107 4.94 3.11 5.15
N LEU A 108 5.01 1.91 5.73
CA LEU A 108 5.28 1.75 7.16
C LEU A 108 6.62 2.36 7.57
N THR A 109 7.66 2.19 6.75
CA THR A 109 9.00 2.76 7.04
C THR A 109 9.04 4.28 6.90
N VAL A 110 8.39 4.85 5.88
CA VAL A 110 8.41 6.29 5.59
C VAL A 110 7.54 7.05 6.58
N PHE A 111 6.31 6.59 6.81
CA PHE A 111 5.31 7.22 7.67
C PHE A 111 5.38 6.69 9.12
N LYS A 112 6.58 6.60 9.68
CA LYS A 112 6.82 6.24 11.08
C LYS A 112 6.91 7.47 11.99
N GLY A 113 6.64 7.29 13.28
CA GLY A 113 6.73 8.38 14.27
C GLY A 113 5.85 9.57 13.90
N HIS A 114 6.46 10.75 13.72
CA HIS A 114 5.76 12.01 13.45
C HIS A 114 5.54 12.32 11.96
N HIS A 115 5.88 11.39 11.06
CA HIS A 115 5.79 11.61 9.62
C HIS A 115 4.38 11.39 9.02
N HIS A 116 3.38 11.05 9.85
CA HIS A 116 1.99 10.83 9.45
C HIS A 116 1.26 12.11 9.01
N LEU A 117 0.05 12.00 8.47
CA LEU A 117 -0.71 13.09 7.85
C LEU A 117 -1.77 13.75 8.76
N GLU A 118 -1.79 13.42 10.06
CA GLU A 118 -2.83 13.88 10.99
C GLU A 118 -3.01 15.40 11.08
N GLY A 119 -1.90 16.14 10.99
CA GLY A 119 -1.87 17.60 11.09
C GLY A 119 -2.15 18.35 9.77
N ILE A 120 -2.42 17.64 8.67
CA ILE A 120 -2.62 18.24 7.35
C ILE A 120 -4.09 18.67 7.18
N GLU A 121 -4.29 19.89 6.69
CA GLU A 121 -5.60 20.39 6.31
C GLU A 121 -5.90 20.02 4.85
N PHE A 122 -6.80 19.06 4.63
CA PHE A 122 -7.20 18.64 3.28
C PHE A 122 -8.33 19.50 2.72
N ASN A 123 -8.40 19.58 1.39
CA ASN A 123 -9.46 20.29 0.68
C ASN A 123 -10.81 19.55 0.82
N GLU A 124 -11.91 20.32 0.81
CA GLU A 124 -13.25 19.74 0.80
C GLU A 124 -13.65 19.26 -0.62
N PRO A 125 -14.39 18.13 -0.75
CA PRO A 125 -14.83 17.25 0.32
C PRO A 125 -13.68 16.43 0.92
N LEU A 126 -13.55 16.45 2.25
CA LEU A 126 -12.44 15.82 2.98
C LEU A 126 -12.24 14.36 2.57
N GLU A 127 -13.32 13.59 2.45
CA GLU A 127 -13.26 12.17 2.13
C GLU A 127 -12.73 11.89 0.71
N GLU A 128 -12.88 12.81 -0.24
CA GLU A 128 -12.35 12.66 -1.60
C GLU A 128 -10.85 12.96 -1.62
N SER A 129 -10.43 14.05 -0.98
CA SER A 129 -9.02 14.45 -0.87
C SER A 129 -8.19 13.40 -0.13
N VAL A 130 -8.70 12.91 1.01
CA VAL A 130 -8.03 11.85 1.79
C VAL A 130 -8.00 10.55 1.00
N ALA A 131 -9.10 10.18 0.33
CA ALA A 131 -9.11 8.98 -0.51
C ALA A 131 -8.08 9.07 -1.63
N GLU A 132 -7.95 10.25 -2.24
CA GLU A 132 -6.94 10.48 -3.26
C GLU A 132 -5.53 10.31 -2.71
N VAL A 133 -5.21 10.87 -1.54
CA VAL A 133 -3.89 10.70 -0.93
C VAL A 133 -3.58 9.24 -0.58
N ILE A 134 -4.56 8.47 -0.10
CA ILE A 134 -4.38 7.03 0.14
C ILE A 134 -4.02 6.31 -1.17
N VAL A 135 -4.77 6.57 -2.25
CA VAL A 135 -4.51 5.97 -3.57
C VAL A 135 -3.15 6.42 -4.12
N ARG A 136 -2.81 7.70 -3.99
CA ARG A 136 -1.53 8.30 -4.42
C ARG A 136 -0.36 7.63 -3.72
N THR A 137 -0.47 7.47 -2.41
CA THR A 137 0.52 6.78 -1.58
C THR A 137 0.72 5.35 -2.05
N PHE A 138 -0.36 4.56 -2.16
CA PHE A 138 -0.27 3.18 -2.63
C PHE A 138 0.33 3.09 -4.05
N ALA A 139 -0.18 3.90 -4.99
CA ALA A 139 0.24 3.90 -6.39
C ALA A 139 1.73 4.21 -6.56
N LEU A 140 2.25 5.21 -5.83
CA LEU A 140 3.66 5.59 -5.88
C LEU A 140 4.56 4.46 -5.38
N PHE A 141 4.32 3.97 -4.16
CA PHE A 141 5.16 2.94 -3.56
C PHE A 141 5.04 1.59 -4.29
N TYR A 142 3.86 1.28 -4.84
CA TYR A 142 3.66 0.12 -5.70
C TYR A 142 4.47 0.25 -7.00
N THR A 143 4.47 1.43 -7.63
CA THR A 143 5.27 1.70 -8.84
C THR A 143 6.76 1.48 -8.58
N ILE A 144 7.28 1.98 -7.45
CA ILE A 144 8.67 1.80 -7.04
C ILE A 144 8.99 0.32 -6.78
N ALA A 145 8.13 -0.38 -6.04
CA ALA A 145 8.31 -1.81 -5.76
C ALA A 145 8.30 -2.67 -7.02
N SER A 146 7.40 -2.38 -7.97
CA SER A 146 7.30 -3.09 -9.24
C SER A 146 8.52 -2.89 -10.13
N LYS A 147 9.11 -1.69 -10.16
CA LYS A 147 10.36 -1.42 -10.90
C LYS A 147 11.51 -2.29 -10.40
N TRP A 148 11.61 -2.48 -9.08
CA TRP A 148 12.67 -3.29 -8.48
C TRP A 148 12.52 -4.78 -8.77
N GLN A 149 11.29 -5.29 -8.82
CA GLN A 149 11.03 -6.71 -9.08
C GLN A 149 11.22 -7.14 -10.54
N HIS A 150 11.66 -6.24 -11.44
CA HIS A 150 11.75 -6.50 -12.88
C HIS A 150 10.47 -7.13 -13.43
N ASP A 151 9.32 -6.57 -13.07
CA ASP A 151 8.01 -7.04 -13.51
C ASP A 151 8.00 -7.16 -15.05
N PRO A 152 7.97 -8.39 -15.60
CA PRO A 152 8.19 -8.62 -17.03
C PRO A 152 6.96 -8.26 -17.89
N HIS A 153 5.94 -7.63 -17.30
CA HIS A 153 4.70 -7.32 -18.00
C HIS A 153 4.91 -6.28 -19.10
N GLY A 154 4.41 -6.56 -20.31
CA GLY A 154 4.53 -5.68 -21.48
C GLY A 154 3.84 -4.31 -21.33
N ALA A 155 2.98 -4.17 -20.33
CA ALA A 155 2.50 -2.88 -19.81
C ALA A 155 3.23 -2.58 -18.50
N HIS A 156 4.51 -2.23 -18.59
CA HIS A 156 5.33 -1.85 -17.44
C HIS A 156 4.61 -0.74 -16.66
N ILE A 157 4.65 -0.77 -15.33
CA ILE A 157 3.85 0.11 -14.46
C ILE A 157 4.00 1.61 -14.74
N THR A 158 5.13 2.03 -15.32
CA THR A 158 5.35 3.41 -15.81
C THR A 158 4.39 3.83 -16.93
N SER A 159 3.66 2.88 -17.51
CA SER A 159 2.64 3.08 -18.55
C SER A 159 1.20 2.99 -18.03
N THR A 160 1.04 2.62 -16.75
CA THR A 160 -0.20 2.17 -16.13
C THR A 160 -0.75 3.22 -15.17
N LYS A 161 -1.98 3.69 -15.39
CA LYS A 161 -2.61 4.76 -14.60
C LYS A 161 -3.48 4.17 -13.49
N PHE A 162 -3.38 4.66 -12.25
CA PHE A 162 -4.35 4.39 -11.19
C PHE A 162 -5.61 5.26 -11.35
N PHE A 163 -6.76 4.73 -10.96
CA PHE A 163 -8.00 5.50 -10.95
C PHE A 163 -8.03 6.39 -9.70
N PHE A 164 -8.02 7.72 -9.88
CA PHE A 164 -8.07 8.71 -8.80
C PHE A 164 -9.43 9.43 -8.72
N GLY A 165 -10.39 9.05 -9.57
CA GLY A 165 -11.68 9.72 -9.72
C GLY A 165 -11.92 10.22 -11.16
N ASP A 166 -13.11 10.79 -11.37
CA ASP A 166 -13.62 11.17 -12.71
C ASP A 166 -13.19 12.58 -13.14
N SER A 167 -12.14 13.14 -12.55
CA SER A 167 -11.69 14.48 -12.91
C SER A 167 -11.05 14.49 -14.32
N PRO A 168 -11.55 15.34 -15.25
CA PRO A 168 -10.98 15.45 -16.59
C PRO A 168 -9.56 16.03 -16.58
N ALA A 169 -9.12 16.67 -15.49
CA ALA A 169 -7.77 17.17 -15.33
C ALA A 169 -6.73 16.05 -15.14
N LEU A 170 -7.16 14.86 -14.71
CA LEU A 170 -6.30 13.71 -14.43
C LEU A 170 -5.97 12.96 -15.73
N THR A 171 -5.29 13.61 -16.67
CA THR A 171 -4.91 13.00 -17.96
C THR A 171 -3.79 11.96 -17.78
N ARG A 172 -3.47 11.22 -18.85
CA ARG A 172 -2.33 10.27 -18.83
C ARG A 172 -1.01 11.01 -18.65
N GLU A 173 -0.89 12.18 -19.28
CA GLU A 173 0.28 13.06 -19.23
C GLU A 173 0.47 13.62 -17.82
N TRP A 174 -0.63 14.03 -17.17
CA TRP A 174 -0.63 14.42 -15.77
C TRP A 174 -0.08 13.28 -14.89
N TYR A 175 -0.61 12.06 -15.05
CA TYR A 175 -0.19 10.92 -14.23
C TYR A 175 1.31 10.60 -14.39
N LYS A 176 1.82 10.58 -15.63
CA LYS A 176 3.24 10.33 -15.89
C LYS A 176 4.13 11.40 -15.25
N ARG A 177 3.72 12.66 -15.34
CA ARG A 177 4.43 13.78 -14.71
C ARG A 177 4.41 13.63 -13.19
N TRP A 178 3.23 13.39 -12.63
CA TRP A 178 3.00 13.21 -11.20
C TRP A 178 3.84 12.06 -10.63
N VAL A 179 3.83 10.87 -11.24
CA VAL A 179 4.68 9.75 -10.80
C VAL A 179 6.15 10.14 -10.81
N ARG A 180 6.64 10.75 -11.90
CA ARG A 180 8.05 11.14 -12.02
C ARG A 180 8.45 12.18 -10.97
N ASP A 181 7.60 13.17 -10.74
CA ASP A 181 7.88 14.26 -9.82
C ASP A 181 7.84 13.73 -8.36
N LEU A 182 6.90 12.84 -8.02
CA LEU A 182 6.89 12.15 -6.72
C LEU A 182 8.02 11.14 -6.53
N GLU A 183 8.44 10.45 -7.59
CA GLU A 183 9.62 9.57 -7.52
C GLU A 183 10.87 10.38 -7.17
N ARG A 184 11.05 11.56 -7.77
CA ARG A 184 12.12 12.48 -7.40
C ARG A 184 12.01 12.95 -5.95
N ALA A 185 10.79 13.03 -5.41
CA ALA A 185 10.56 13.41 -4.03
C ALA A 185 10.82 12.30 -3.01
N VAL A 186 10.41 11.07 -3.32
CA VAL A 186 10.49 9.94 -2.38
C VAL A 186 11.83 9.20 -2.44
N LEU A 187 12.56 9.24 -3.56
CA LEU A 187 13.87 8.57 -3.65
C LEU A 187 14.89 9.13 -2.63
N PRO A 188 15.02 10.45 -2.42
CA PRO A 188 15.83 11.00 -1.33
C PRO A 188 15.38 10.50 0.06
N VAL A 189 14.07 10.41 0.30
CA VAL A 189 13.51 9.89 1.56
C VAL A 189 13.97 8.44 1.81
N LEU A 190 14.06 7.64 0.76
CA LEU A 190 14.52 6.24 0.80
C LEU A 190 16.05 6.09 0.66
N ASP A 191 16.82 7.18 0.73
CA ASP A 191 18.27 7.21 0.51
C ASP A 191 18.69 6.54 -0.83
N TYR A 192 17.85 6.71 -1.86
CA TYR A 192 17.97 6.07 -3.17
C TYR A 192 18.06 4.54 -3.14
N ASN A 193 17.83 3.93 -1.99
CA ASN A 193 17.88 2.51 -1.79
C ASN A 193 16.45 1.97 -1.76
N ILE A 194 16.03 1.34 -2.85
CA ILE A 194 14.71 0.70 -2.98
C ILE A 194 14.80 -0.83 -2.90
N ALA A 195 16.00 -1.39 -2.73
CA ALA A 195 16.19 -2.82 -2.62
C ALA A 195 15.75 -3.30 -1.23
N VAL A 196 14.94 -4.35 -1.18
CA VAL A 196 14.49 -4.96 0.08
C VAL A 196 15.30 -6.21 0.37
N THR A 197 16.07 -6.20 1.46
CA THR A 197 16.88 -7.34 1.89
C THR A 197 16.00 -8.45 2.48
N PRO A 198 16.18 -9.72 2.09
CA PRO A 198 15.35 -10.82 2.59
C PRO A 198 15.35 -10.96 4.11
N ASP A 199 16.53 -10.94 4.74
CA ASP A 199 16.65 -11.29 6.16
C ASP A 199 16.43 -10.11 7.11
N SER A 200 16.99 -8.93 6.80
CA SER A 200 16.94 -7.78 7.71
C SER A 200 15.71 -6.89 7.54
N GLN A 201 15.00 -6.97 6.41
CA GLN A 201 13.85 -6.10 6.10
C GLN A 201 12.59 -6.90 5.81
N TRP A 202 12.69 -7.90 4.93
CA TRP A 202 11.52 -8.68 4.53
C TRP A 202 11.05 -9.62 5.63
N ALA A 203 11.95 -10.32 6.32
CA ALA A 203 11.58 -11.25 7.38
C ALA A 203 10.87 -10.58 8.58
N PRO A 204 11.33 -9.43 9.13
CA PRO A 204 10.58 -8.68 10.14
C PRO A 204 9.20 -8.25 9.66
N PHE A 205 9.10 -7.79 8.41
CA PHE A 205 7.81 -7.41 7.84
C PHE A 205 6.85 -8.59 7.74
N LEU A 206 7.30 -9.75 7.25
CA LEU A 206 6.48 -10.97 7.22
C LEU A 206 6.07 -11.43 8.63
N ALA A 207 6.96 -11.34 9.61
CA ALA A 207 6.64 -11.66 11.00
C ALA A 207 5.58 -10.72 11.58
N TYR A 208 5.69 -9.42 11.31
CA TYR A 208 4.68 -8.44 11.67
C TYR A 208 3.32 -8.74 11.02
N LEU A 209 3.30 -9.05 9.72
CA LEU A 209 2.08 -9.45 9.03
C LEU A 209 1.45 -10.70 9.67
N PHE A 210 2.27 -11.68 10.07
CA PHE A 210 1.77 -12.88 10.78
C PHE A 210 1.00 -12.51 12.02
N VAL A 211 1.59 -11.67 12.87
CA VAL A 211 0.97 -11.27 14.14
C VAL A 211 -0.33 -10.50 13.88
N LEU A 212 -0.42 -9.75 12.79
CA LEU A 212 -1.66 -9.07 12.40
C LEU A 212 -2.76 -10.01 11.88
N THR A 213 -2.39 -11.12 11.23
CA THR A 213 -3.33 -11.99 10.50
C THR A 213 -3.58 -13.35 11.15
N ARG A 214 -2.79 -13.73 12.17
CA ARG A 214 -2.85 -15.08 12.80
C ARG A 214 -4.22 -15.44 13.41
N ASP A 215 -5.04 -14.45 13.73
CA ASP A 215 -6.37 -14.65 14.31
C ASP A 215 -7.50 -14.47 13.27
N ASP A 216 -7.16 -14.23 12.00
CA ASP A 216 -8.10 -14.08 10.89
C ASP A 216 -7.89 -15.22 9.87
N ASP A 217 -8.76 -16.21 9.91
CA ASP A 217 -8.70 -17.41 9.05
C ASP A 217 -8.63 -17.07 7.55
N ALA A 218 -9.23 -15.94 7.16
CA ALA A 218 -9.22 -15.47 5.80
C ALA A 218 -7.80 -15.00 5.38
N LEU A 219 -7.10 -14.33 6.30
CA LEU A 219 -5.77 -13.76 6.07
C LEU A 219 -4.59 -14.69 6.42
N LYS A 220 -4.85 -15.85 7.04
CA LYS A 220 -3.81 -16.86 7.34
C LYS A 220 -3.07 -17.37 6.11
N VAL A 221 -3.71 -17.34 4.94
CA VAL A 221 -3.13 -17.80 3.65
C VAL A 221 -2.10 -16.82 3.05
N ILE A 222 -1.86 -15.68 3.67
CA ILE A 222 -0.99 -14.63 3.10
C ILE A 222 0.49 -15.06 3.13
N HIS A 223 0.92 -15.80 4.15
CA HIS A 223 2.29 -16.31 4.22
C HIS A 223 2.43 -17.50 5.19
N GLU A 224 3.45 -18.32 4.98
CA GLU A 224 3.90 -19.32 5.94
C GLU A 224 5.13 -18.83 6.70
N SER A 225 5.22 -19.21 7.96
CA SER A 225 6.36 -18.85 8.80
C SER A 225 7.65 -19.52 8.27
N THR A 226 8.58 -18.71 7.80
CA THR A 226 9.94 -19.16 7.48
C THR A 226 10.80 -19.25 8.74
N LEU A 227 11.94 -19.95 8.72
CA LEU A 227 12.84 -20.02 9.88
C LEU A 227 13.28 -18.63 10.40
N PRO A 228 13.64 -17.64 9.54
CA PRO A 228 13.85 -16.26 9.96
C PRO A 228 12.61 -15.63 10.62
N THR A 229 11.42 -15.85 10.06
CA THR A 229 10.16 -15.32 10.60
C THR A 229 9.85 -15.92 11.97
N LEU A 230 10.01 -17.25 12.14
CA LEU A 230 9.74 -17.97 13.40
C LEU A 230 10.56 -17.44 14.57
N ARG A 231 11.82 -17.04 14.34
CA ARG A 231 12.68 -16.44 15.38
C ARG A 231 12.14 -15.11 15.87
N LEU A 232 11.53 -14.33 14.98
CA LEU A 232 10.97 -13.02 15.28
C LEU A 232 9.57 -13.11 15.91
N LEU A 233 8.86 -14.23 15.78
CA LEU A 233 7.55 -14.43 16.41
C LEU A 233 7.59 -14.49 17.95
N LEU A 234 8.78 -14.50 18.55
CA LEU A 234 8.96 -14.35 20.00
C LEU A 234 8.79 -12.91 20.48
N MET A 235 8.90 -11.93 19.57
CA MET A 235 8.70 -10.52 19.86
C MET A 235 7.21 -10.18 19.94
N ASP A 236 6.88 -9.13 20.69
CA ASP A 236 5.52 -8.61 20.68
C ASP A 236 5.22 -7.80 19.41
N ARG A 237 3.93 -7.45 19.22
CA ARG A 237 3.49 -6.71 18.03
C ARG A 237 4.17 -5.34 17.90
N GLY A 238 4.40 -4.65 19.02
CA GLY A 238 5.02 -3.32 19.05
C GLY A 238 6.50 -3.39 18.71
N GLU A 239 7.20 -4.39 19.26
CA GLU A 239 8.60 -4.68 18.92
C GLU A 239 8.77 -5.00 17.43
N LEU A 240 7.93 -5.89 16.87
CA LEU A 240 7.96 -6.20 15.44
C LEU A 240 7.67 -4.98 14.56
N MET A 241 6.70 -4.15 14.95
CA MET A 241 6.42 -2.91 14.23
C MET A 241 7.64 -1.98 14.21
N ARG A 242 8.31 -1.84 15.36
CA ARG A 242 9.53 -1.04 15.47
C ARG A 242 10.64 -1.61 14.59
N GLU A 243 10.88 -2.93 14.63
CA GLU A 243 11.86 -3.59 13.75
C GLU A 243 11.55 -3.32 12.27
N VAL A 244 10.29 -3.43 11.84
CA VAL A 244 9.88 -3.09 10.47
C VAL A 244 10.24 -1.64 10.15
N GLN A 245 9.86 -0.70 11.01
CA GLN A 245 10.05 0.74 10.80
C GLN A 245 11.53 1.16 10.83
N GLU A 246 12.36 0.47 11.59
CA GLU A 246 13.80 0.79 11.78
C GLU A 246 14.72 -0.02 10.86
N SER A 247 14.24 -1.10 10.25
CA SER A 247 15.01 -1.95 9.32
C SER A 247 15.51 -1.24 8.06
N ARG A 248 14.99 -0.05 7.77
CA ARG A 248 15.42 0.81 6.66
C ARG A 248 15.72 2.23 7.16
N ALA A 249 16.87 2.74 6.71
CA ALA A 249 17.21 4.15 6.86
C ALA A 249 16.22 5.00 6.05
N VAL A 250 15.66 6.02 6.71
CA VAL A 250 14.79 7.01 6.08
C VAL A 250 15.38 8.37 6.36
N VAL A 251 15.59 9.17 5.32
CA VAL A 251 16.10 10.54 5.45
C VAL A 251 14.95 11.43 5.91
N GLY A 252 14.78 11.53 7.23
CA GLY A 252 13.64 12.23 7.86
C GLY A 252 13.48 13.68 7.41
N GLU A 253 14.58 14.39 7.16
CA GLU A 253 14.59 15.79 6.68
C GLU A 253 13.93 15.96 5.31
N ALA A 254 13.93 14.92 4.47
CA ALA A 254 13.30 14.96 3.14
C ALA A 254 11.79 14.66 3.19
N VAL A 255 11.29 14.11 4.31
CA VAL A 255 9.89 13.67 4.43
C VAL A 255 8.89 14.82 4.35
N PRO A 256 9.09 15.98 5.02
CA PRO A 256 8.17 17.11 4.90
C PRO A 256 7.96 17.57 3.46
N TRP A 257 9.04 17.72 2.69
CA TRP A 257 8.93 18.09 1.28
C TRP A 257 8.20 17.03 0.46
N PHE A 258 8.52 15.74 0.67
CA PHE A 258 7.78 14.65 0.02
C PHE A 258 6.28 14.68 0.35
N VAL A 259 5.91 14.94 1.61
CA VAL A 259 4.50 15.05 2.03
C VAL A 259 3.81 16.21 1.33
N THR A 260 4.48 17.36 1.18
CA THR A 260 3.96 18.50 0.41
C THR A 260 3.70 18.13 -1.04
N GLU A 261 4.65 17.48 -1.71
CA GLU A 261 4.46 17.04 -3.10
C GLU A 261 3.34 15.99 -3.22
N LEU A 262 3.27 15.04 -2.28
CA LEU A 262 2.25 13.97 -2.27
C LEU A 262 0.83 14.54 -2.17
N CYS A 263 0.64 15.54 -1.31
CA CYS A 263 -0.67 16.11 -1.00
C CYS A 263 -0.97 17.42 -1.76
N GLY A 264 -0.05 17.94 -2.58
CA GLY A 264 0.01 19.36 -2.95
C GLY A 264 -1.29 20.03 -3.42
N ASP A 265 -2.02 19.43 -4.35
CA ASP A 265 -3.28 19.96 -4.90
C ASP A 265 -4.54 19.52 -4.14
N VAL A 266 -4.40 18.60 -3.18
CA VAL A 266 -5.50 18.06 -2.37
C VAL A 266 -5.44 18.50 -0.91
N ALA A 267 -4.42 19.25 -0.51
CA ALA A 267 -4.23 19.79 0.82
C ALA A 267 -3.73 21.24 0.80
N LYS A 268 -3.92 21.93 1.93
CA LYS A 268 -3.41 23.27 2.17
C LYS A 268 -2.15 23.15 3.03
N PHE A 269 -1.12 23.87 2.59
CA PHE A 269 0.11 24.05 3.36
C PHE A 269 0.23 25.54 3.69
N THR A 270 0.23 25.88 4.97
CA THR A 270 0.64 27.20 5.41
C THR A 270 2.13 27.36 5.16
N GLN A 271 2.48 28.25 4.22
CA GLN A 271 3.87 28.68 4.00
C GLN A 271 4.40 29.47 5.19
#